data_AF-A0A2W6VX52-F1
#
_entry.id   AF-A0A2W6VX52-F1
#
_cell.length_a   1.000
_cell.length_b   1.000
_cell.length_c   1.000
_cell.angle_alpha   90.00
_cell.angle_beta   90.00
_cell.angle_gamma   90.00
#
_symmetry.space_group_name_H-M   'P 1'
#
loop_
_entity.id
_entity.type
_entity.pdbx_description
1 polymer ?
#
loop_
_entity_poly.entity_id
_entity_poly.type
_entity_poly.pdbx_seq_one_letter_code
_entity_poly.pdbx_strand_id
1 'polypeptide(L)'
;MKNRKLTGPWAGFSFENYALVTPEGRRLLPEDLAWISLTAQLAQEYRRLLDLEKRIARGEIRRSAEPCPVVPLLPALKRSARA
;
A
#
# COMPACT_ATOMS: atom_id res chain seq x y z
N MET A 1 -28.32 -7.84 -13.45
CA MET A 1 -27.08 -7.97 -12.64
C MET A 1 -27.46 -8.05 -11.17
N LYS A 2 -27.18 -9.18 -10.49
CA LYS A 2 -27.80 -9.55 -9.20
C LYS A 2 -27.11 -9.00 -7.93
N ASN A 3 -25.91 -8.39 -7.98
CA ASN A 3 -25.13 -8.02 -6.79
C ASN A 3 -24.73 -6.52 -6.68
N ARG A 4 -25.57 -5.59 -7.15
CA ARG A 4 -25.31 -4.13 -7.08
C ARG A 4 -25.25 -3.56 -5.64
N LYS A 5 -25.65 -4.35 -4.63
CA LYS A 5 -25.68 -3.95 -3.22
C LYS A 5 -24.29 -3.88 -2.59
N LEU A 6 -23.29 -4.60 -3.15
CA LEU A 6 -21.94 -4.69 -2.61
C LEU A 6 -20.95 -3.67 -3.20
N THR A 7 -21.25 -3.06 -4.35
CA THR A 7 -20.25 -2.28 -5.10
C THR A 7 -20.43 -0.78 -5.08
N GLY A 8 -21.51 -0.24 -4.50
CA GLY A 8 -21.64 1.20 -4.27
C GLY A 8 -21.36 2.04 -5.54
N PRO A 9 -20.56 3.12 -5.47
CA PRO A 9 -20.25 3.98 -6.63
C PRO A 9 -19.30 3.35 -7.67
N TRP A 10 -18.91 2.08 -7.51
CA TRP A 10 -17.94 1.40 -8.38
C TRP A 10 -18.69 0.85 -9.60
N ALA A 11 -19.11 1.77 -10.47
CA ALA A 11 -19.98 1.53 -11.63
C ALA A 11 -19.62 0.23 -12.38
N GLY A 12 -20.49 -0.77 -12.27
CA GLY A 12 -20.42 -2.02 -13.02
C GLY A 12 -19.53 -3.12 -12.43
N PHE A 13 -18.76 -2.84 -11.37
CA PHE A 13 -18.04 -3.90 -10.66
C PHE A 13 -19.02 -4.71 -9.79
N SER A 14 -18.72 -5.99 -9.56
CA SER A 14 -19.46 -6.85 -8.63
C SER A 14 -18.56 -7.90 -7.96
N PHE A 15 -18.94 -8.41 -6.79
CA PHE A 15 -18.28 -9.57 -6.19
C PHE A 15 -19.08 -10.85 -6.45
N GLU A 16 -18.40 -11.91 -6.87
CA GLU A 16 -18.96 -13.23 -7.12
C GLU A 16 -17.98 -14.31 -6.68
N ASN A 17 -18.37 -15.18 -5.74
CA ASN A 17 -17.57 -16.32 -5.29
C ASN A 17 -16.10 -15.94 -5.03
N TYR A 18 -15.87 -14.92 -4.20
CA TYR A 18 -14.55 -14.39 -3.82
C TYR A 18 -13.76 -13.67 -4.94
N ALA A 19 -14.29 -13.58 -6.15
CA ALA A 19 -13.68 -12.82 -7.24
C ALA A 19 -14.33 -11.44 -7.41
N LEU A 20 -13.51 -10.45 -7.78
CA LEU A 20 -13.98 -9.15 -8.25
C LEU A 20 -14.25 -9.25 -9.76
N VAL A 21 -15.49 -8.99 -10.16
CA VAL A 21 -15.93 -8.96 -11.56
C VAL A 21 -15.96 -7.51 -12.02
N THR A 22 -15.27 -7.22 -13.12
CA THR A 22 -15.26 -5.88 -13.73
C THR A 22 -16.50 -5.65 -14.60
N PRO A 23 -16.83 -4.39 -14.95
CA PRO A 23 -17.96 -4.08 -15.85
C PRO A 23 -17.87 -4.79 -17.20
N GLU A 24 -16.65 -5.04 -17.68
CA GLU A 24 -16.37 -5.76 -18.93
C GLU A 24 -16.49 -7.28 -18.78
N GLY A 25 -16.87 -7.79 -17.60
CA GLY A 25 -17.06 -9.20 -17.33
C GLY A 25 -15.77 -9.97 -17.00
N ARG A 26 -14.64 -9.28 -16.78
CA ARG A 26 -13.40 -9.94 -16.37
C ARG A 26 -13.48 -10.34 -14.90
N ARG A 27 -12.97 -11.53 -14.58
CA ARG A 27 -12.91 -12.03 -13.20
C ARG A 27 -11.48 -11.85 -12.70
N LEU A 28 -11.31 -11.08 -11.63
CA LEU A 28 -10.07 -10.91 -10.91
C LEU A 28 -10.13 -11.77 -9.65
N LEU A 29 -9.19 -12.71 -9.54
CA LEU A 29 -9.07 -13.60 -8.39
C LEU A 29 -8.38 -12.88 -7.22
N PRO A 30 -8.47 -13.41 -5.99
CA PRO A 30 -7.77 -12.83 -4.84
C PRO A 30 -6.27 -12.60 -5.08
N GLU A 31 -5.61 -13.47 -5.84
CA GLU A 31 -4.20 -13.37 -6.19
C GLU A 31 -3.92 -12.15 -7.08
N ASP A 32 -4.79 -11.88 -8.06
CA ASP A 32 -4.69 -10.70 -8.93
C ASP A 32 -4.86 -9.41 -8.11
N LEU A 33 -5.80 -9.43 -7.17
CA LEU A 33 -6.05 -8.30 -6.27
C LEU A 33 -4.86 -8.03 -5.35
N ALA A 34 -4.12 -9.06 -4.93
CA ALA A 34 -2.90 -8.89 -4.14
C ALA A 34 -1.84 -8.08 -4.92
N TRP A 35 -1.64 -8.40 -6.20
CA TRP A 35 -0.71 -7.68 -7.06
C TRP A 35 -1.15 -6.25 -7.36
N ILE A 36 -2.45 -6.04 -7.60
CA ILE A 36 -3.02 -4.71 -7.80
C ILE A 36 -2.86 -3.87 -6.52
N SER A 37 -3.14 -4.46 -5.36
CA SER A 37 -2.98 -3.81 -4.05
C SER A 37 -1.54 -3.37 -3.83
N LEU A 38 -0.57 -4.26 -4.06
CA LEU A 38 0.85 -3.96 -3.94
C LEU A 38 1.25 -2.78 -4.83
N THR A 39 0.82 -2.79 -6.08
CA THR A 39 1.14 -1.71 -7.05
C THR A 39 0.53 -0.38 -6.59
N ALA A 40 -0.70 -0.40 -6.11
CA ALA A 40 -1.37 0.78 -5.58
C ALA A 40 -0.66 1.31 -4.33
N GLN A 41 -0.19 0.44 -3.43
CA GLN A 41 0.58 0.82 -2.25
C GLN A 41 1.91 1.47 -2.62
N LEU A 42 2.67 0.88 -3.56
CA LEU A 42 3.92 1.46 -4.05
C LEU A 42 3.71 2.86 -4.63
N ALA A 43 2.66 3.05 -5.43
CA ALA A 43 2.32 4.37 -5.98
C ALA A 43 1.98 5.40 -4.88
N GLN A 44 1.30 4.97 -3.80
CA GLN A 44 0.97 5.84 -2.67
C GLN A 44 2.20 6.22 -1.84
N GLU A 45 3.12 5.30 -1.59
CA GLU A 45 4.40 5.58 -0.94
C GLU A 45 5.22 6.57 -1.77
N TYR A 46 5.29 6.35 -3.08
CA TYR A 46 6.01 7.25 -3.97
C TYR A 46 5.43 8.66 -3.98
N ARG A 47 4.09 8.79 -3.99
CA ARG A 47 3.43 10.10 -3.86
C ARG A 47 3.79 10.79 -2.55
N ARG A 48 3.81 10.06 -1.43
CA ARG A 48 4.21 10.60 -0.12
C ARG A 48 5.67 11.06 -0.12
N LEU A 49 6.56 10.31 -0.76
CA LEU A 49 7.96 10.72 -0.95
C LEU A 49 8.04 12.01 -1.76
N LEU A 50 7.38 12.10 -2.92
CA LEU A 50 7.38 13.31 -3.74
C LEU A 50 6.82 14.53 -3.00
N ASP A 51 5.77 14.34 -2.20
CA ASP A 51 5.21 15.43 -1.39
C ASP A 51 6.17 15.84 -0.28
N LEU A 52 6.85 14.90 0.36
CA LEU A 52 7.93 15.19 1.31
C LEU A 52 9.06 15.98 0.64
N GLU A 53 9.49 15.61 -0.56
CA GLU A 53 10.51 16.32 -1.31
C GLU A 53 10.11 17.76 -1.64
N LYS A 54 8.85 17.96 -2.07
CA LYS A 54 8.31 19.31 -2.29
C LYS A 54 8.33 20.15 -1.01
N ARG A 55 7.96 19.56 0.14
CA ARG A 55 7.99 20.25 1.44
C ARG A 55 9.41 20.62 1.86
N ILE A 56 10.38 19.75 1.59
CA ILE A 56 11.80 20.04 1.82
C ILE A 56 12.29 21.17 0.91
N ALA A 57 11.94 21.15 -0.38
CA ALA A 57 12.31 22.20 -1.32
C ALA A 57 11.72 23.56 -0.93
N ARG A 58 10.53 23.59 -0.32
CA ARG A 58 9.92 24.79 0.27
C ARG A 58 10.50 25.20 1.63
N GLY A 59 11.42 24.41 2.20
CA GLY A 59 12.02 24.66 3.51
C GLY A 59 11.11 24.38 4.70
N GLU A 60 9.93 23.77 4.49
CA GLU A 60 8.95 23.43 5.54
C GLU A 60 9.43 22.26 6.40
N ILE A 61 10.24 21.38 5.82
CA ILE A 61 10.84 20.21 6.48
C ILE A 61 12.34 20.23 6.19
N ARG A 62 13.15 20.03 7.22
CA ARG A 62 14.57 19.73 7.06
C ARG A 62 14.74 18.22 6.95
N ARG A 63 15.49 17.74 5.96
CA ARG A 63 15.93 16.33 5.96
C ARG A 63 16.82 16.14 7.19
N SER A 64 16.38 15.30 8.13
CA SER A 64 17.30 14.75 9.12
C SER A 64 18.19 13.77 8.38
N ALA A 65 19.47 14.14 8.24
CA ALA A 65 20.50 13.25 7.74
C ALA A 65 21.09 12.39 8.87
N GLU A 66 20.36 12.21 9.98
CA GLU A 66 20.85 11.33 11.03
C GLU A 66 21.16 9.96 10.41
N PRO A 67 22.39 9.46 10.61
CA PRO A 67 22.78 8.19 10.02
C PRO A 67 21.83 7.12 10.54
N CYS A 68 21.16 6.42 9.63
CA CYS A 68 20.35 5.26 10.00
C CYS A 68 21.32 4.22 10.60
N PRO A 69 21.30 3.98 11.92
CA PRO A 69 22.29 3.12 12.53
C PRO A 69 22.03 1.69 12.01
N VAL A 70 23.04 1.10 11.39
CA VAL A 70 22.99 -0.33 11.05
C VAL A 70 23.05 -1.10 12.36
N VAL A 71 21.91 -1.61 12.81
CA VAL A 71 21.81 -2.43 14.02
C VAL A 71 21.87 -3.91 13.62
N PRO A 72 22.91 -4.66 14.05
CA PRO A 72 22.94 -6.10 13.84
C PRO A 72 21.74 -6.76 14.55
N LEU A 73 20.91 -7.48 13.78
CA LEU A 73 19.64 -8.05 14.28
C LEU A 73 19.86 -9.08 15.40
N LEU A 74 20.84 -9.98 15.25
CA LEU A 74 21.12 -11.03 16.23
C LEU A 74 21.44 -10.47 17.64
N PRO A 75 22.35 -9.49 17.80
CA PRO A 75 22.55 -8.80 19.07
C PRO A 75 21.32 -8.07 19.60
N ALA A 76 20.54 -7.39 18.75
CA ALA A 76 19.36 -6.65 19.17
C ALA A 76 18.26 -7.55 19.73
N LEU A 77 17.99 -8.68 19.07
CA LEU A 77 17.02 -9.68 19.52
C LEU A 77 17.40 -10.27 20.89
N LYS A 78 18.69 -10.54 21.11
CA LYS A 78 19.19 -11.06 22.40
C LYS A 78 19.06 -10.06 23.56
N ARG A 79 19.13 -8.75 23.28
CA ARG A 79 18.90 -7.69 24.28
C ARG A 79 17.43 -7.57 24.65
N SER A 80 16.54 -7.65 23.65
CA SER A 80 15.09 -7.62 23.85
C SER A 80 14.59 -8.78 24.73
N ALA A 81 15.12 -9.99 24.53
CA ALA A 81 14.74 -11.17 25.32
C ALA A 81 15.22 -11.15 26.80
N ARG A 82 16.00 -10.14 27.20
CA ARG A 82 16.52 -9.98 28.58
C ARG A 82 15.87 -8.81 29.33
N ALA A 83 15.04 -8.01 28.65
CA ALA A 83 14.23 -6.94 29.24
C ALA A 83 12.84 -7.48 29.56
#